data_AF-A0A1B8U134-F1
#
_entry.id   AF-A0A1B8U134-F1
#
_cell.length_a   1.000
_cell.length_b   1.000
_cell.length_c   1.000
_cell.angle_alpha   90.00
_cell.angle_beta   90.00
_cell.angle_gamma   90.00
#
_symmetry.space_group_name_H-M   'P 1'
#
loop_
_entity.id
_entity.type
_entity.pdbx_description
1 polymer ?
#
loop_
_entity_poly.entity_id
_entity_poly.type
_entity_poly.pdbx_seq_one_letter_code
_entity_poly.pdbx_strand_id
1 'polypeptide(L)'
;MNKSFRIISLLSVVSVTILFINAINKDEVKVEPTSNTHKNYKIKSLTLPANLNLAGERVPVEIPDVKERMERELLVNTYWQSNGLLLLKRANKYFPILEPLLKKHGLPDDFKFLALAESGFTDETSNVGAAGMWHFMKGTGKEYGLEINDNVDERYDIEKSTKVAAEYLRSSYERFNSWTLAAAAYNAGNYGVSRRLEAQEVNNYYDAKLPDETERYVFRILALKEIINNPEKYGFVFNKEDLYTSHKTTTIKVDTAITNITAFAKRYGMNYKEFKIHNPWLREDHLNNKSRKMYEIKIPVK
;
A
#
# COMPACT_ATOMS: atom_id res chain seq x y z
N MET A 1 28.87 -61.42 -55.32
CA MET A 1 27.61 -60.69 -55.02
C MET A 1 27.24 -59.86 -56.24
N ASN A 2 26.09 -60.13 -56.86
CA ASN A 2 25.72 -59.56 -58.16
C ASN A 2 25.57 -58.03 -58.06
N LYS A 3 25.98 -57.27 -59.09
CA LYS A 3 25.98 -55.78 -59.06
C LYS A 3 24.59 -55.23 -58.67
N SER A 4 23.54 -55.86 -59.16
CA SER A 4 22.15 -55.55 -58.84
C SER A 4 21.80 -55.75 -57.36
N PHE A 5 22.37 -56.77 -56.70
CA PHE A 5 22.13 -57.04 -55.28
C PHE A 5 22.77 -55.98 -54.38
N ARG A 6 23.94 -55.44 -54.77
CA ARG A 6 24.58 -54.31 -54.08
C ARG A 6 23.76 -53.02 -54.21
N ILE A 7 23.18 -52.76 -55.38
CA ILE A 7 22.34 -51.58 -55.61
C ILE A 7 21.05 -51.66 -54.78
N ILE A 8 20.40 -52.82 -54.75
CA ILE A 8 19.18 -53.04 -53.95
C ILE A 8 19.48 -52.92 -52.45
N SER A 9 20.61 -53.46 -51.99
CA SER A 9 21.04 -53.33 -50.60
C SER A 9 21.40 -51.89 -50.21
N LEU A 10 21.92 -51.08 -51.15
CA LEU A 10 22.21 -49.67 -50.87
C LEU A 10 20.92 -48.87 -50.79
N LEU A 11 19.97 -49.13 -51.70
CA LEU A 11 18.66 -48.49 -51.71
C LEU A 11 17.86 -48.82 -50.45
N SER A 12 17.90 -50.06 -49.96
CA SER A 12 17.20 -50.43 -48.73
C SER A 12 17.78 -49.72 -47.50
N VAL A 13 19.10 -49.60 -47.40
CA VAL A 13 19.76 -48.85 -46.32
C VAL A 13 19.37 -47.37 -46.40
N VAL A 14 19.37 -46.77 -47.58
CA VAL A 14 18.96 -45.36 -47.76
C VAL A 14 17.50 -45.17 -47.38
N SER A 15 16.58 -46.04 -47.83
CA SER A 15 15.16 -45.96 -47.48
C SER A 15 14.92 -46.14 -45.97
N VAL A 16 15.61 -47.09 -45.33
CA VAL A 16 15.52 -47.28 -43.88
C VAL A 16 16.09 -46.08 -43.13
N THR A 17 17.18 -45.50 -43.61
CA THR A 17 17.77 -44.28 -43.01
C THR A 17 16.83 -43.08 -43.16
N ILE A 18 16.18 -42.91 -44.31
CA ILE A 18 15.17 -41.87 -44.53
C ILE A 18 13.96 -42.08 -43.62
N LEU A 19 13.51 -43.33 -43.45
CA LEU A 19 12.42 -43.67 -42.53
C LEU A 19 12.79 -43.39 -41.07
N PHE A 20 14.03 -43.68 -40.64
CA PHE A 20 14.50 -43.33 -39.30
C PHE A 20 14.68 -41.82 -39.10
N ILE A 21 15.20 -41.09 -40.11
CA ILE A 21 15.29 -39.62 -40.06
C ILE A 21 13.89 -39.01 -39.93
N ASN A 22 12.91 -39.50 -40.71
CA ASN A 22 11.53 -39.02 -40.64
C ASN A 22 10.79 -39.47 -39.37
N ALA A 23 11.13 -40.63 -38.79
CA ALA A 23 10.57 -41.09 -37.52
C ALA A 23 11.18 -40.37 -36.31
N ILE A 24 12.43 -39.90 -36.41
CA ILE A 24 13.06 -39.01 -35.43
C ILE A 24 12.55 -37.57 -35.59
N ASN A 25 12.28 -37.13 -36.83
CA ASN A 25 11.49 -35.92 -37.14
C ASN A 25 9.98 -36.14 -36.93
N LYS A 26 9.60 -36.91 -35.91
CA LYS A 26 8.27 -36.76 -35.34
C LYS A 26 8.29 -35.37 -34.73
N ASP A 27 7.61 -34.43 -35.38
CA ASP A 27 7.46 -33.07 -34.90
C ASP A 27 7.31 -33.12 -33.38
N GLU A 28 8.34 -32.70 -32.66
CA GLU A 28 8.12 -32.18 -31.33
C GLU A 28 7.13 -31.07 -31.59
N VAL A 29 5.85 -31.36 -31.36
CA VAL A 29 4.83 -30.35 -31.21
C VAL A 29 5.37 -29.53 -30.06
N LYS A 30 6.14 -28.49 -30.41
CA LYS A 30 6.38 -27.35 -29.56
C LYS A 30 4.97 -26.83 -29.34
N VAL A 31 4.35 -27.34 -28.30
CA VAL A 31 3.26 -26.65 -27.64
C VAL A 31 3.92 -25.36 -27.20
N GLU A 32 3.95 -24.37 -28.10
CA GLU A 32 4.17 -22.99 -27.70
C GLU A 32 3.24 -22.80 -26.51
N PRO A 33 3.73 -22.35 -25.34
CA PRO A 33 2.84 -22.13 -24.23
C PRO A 33 1.80 -21.13 -24.74
N THR A 34 0.61 -21.63 -25.00
CA THR A 34 -0.55 -20.85 -25.43
C THR A 34 -0.88 -20.01 -24.22
N SER A 35 -0.18 -18.90 -24.06
CA SER A 35 -0.34 -18.02 -22.92
C SER A 35 -1.83 -17.77 -22.74
N ASN A 36 -2.35 -18.08 -21.55
CA ASN A 36 -3.73 -17.76 -21.17
C ASN A 36 -3.93 -16.25 -20.93
N THR A 37 -2.90 -15.44 -21.19
CA THR A 37 -2.95 -13.97 -21.12
C THR A 37 -2.89 -13.35 -22.51
N HIS A 38 -3.35 -12.10 -22.60
CA HIS A 38 -3.34 -11.32 -23.83
C HIS A 38 -1.92 -11.26 -24.44
N LYS A 39 -1.81 -11.29 -25.78
CA LYS A 39 -0.51 -11.37 -26.50
C LYS A 39 0.50 -10.26 -26.14
N ASN A 40 0.01 -9.13 -25.65
CA ASN A 40 0.83 -7.98 -25.26
C ASN A 40 1.19 -7.98 -23.76
N TYR A 41 0.73 -8.96 -22.97
CA TYR A 41 1.07 -9.09 -21.56
C TYR A 41 2.51 -9.61 -21.43
N LYS A 42 3.39 -8.78 -20.86
CA LYS A 42 4.81 -9.11 -20.68
C LYS A 42 5.21 -8.88 -19.23
N ILE A 43 5.82 -9.88 -18.62
CA ILE A 43 6.46 -9.78 -17.31
C ILE A 43 7.93 -9.46 -17.56
N LYS A 44 8.41 -8.32 -17.05
CA LYS A 44 9.77 -7.82 -17.18
C LYS A 44 10.46 -7.73 -15.82
N SER A 45 11.78 -7.84 -15.81
CA SER A 45 12.55 -7.36 -14.66
C SER A 45 12.37 -5.84 -14.51
N LEU A 46 12.46 -5.34 -13.28
CA LEU A 46 12.36 -3.92 -12.96
C LEU A 46 13.73 -3.39 -12.57
N THR A 47 14.05 -2.18 -13.04
CA THR A 47 15.28 -1.48 -12.66
C THR A 47 15.00 -0.60 -11.44
N LEU A 48 15.80 -0.75 -10.39
CA LEU A 48 15.70 0.13 -9.22
C LEU A 48 16.01 1.59 -9.59
N PRO A 49 15.26 2.57 -9.03
CA PRO A 49 15.57 3.99 -9.20
C PRO A 49 16.90 4.36 -8.54
N ALA A 50 17.65 5.29 -9.15
CA ALA A 50 18.98 5.69 -8.66
C ALA A 50 18.95 6.47 -7.33
N ASN A 51 17.88 7.23 -7.05
CA ASN A 51 17.78 8.16 -5.92
C ASN A 51 16.70 7.74 -4.91
N LEU A 52 16.63 6.45 -4.58
CA LEU A 52 15.70 5.94 -3.58
C LEU A 52 15.98 6.56 -2.20
N ASN A 53 14.96 7.19 -1.62
CA ASN A 53 15.02 7.78 -0.29
C ASN A 53 13.65 7.79 0.38
N LEU A 54 13.64 7.74 1.70
CA LEU A 54 12.47 8.00 2.53
C LEU A 54 12.75 9.23 3.40
N ALA A 55 11.96 10.29 3.23
CA ALA A 55 12.08 11.55 3.96
C ALA A 55 13.51 12.14 3.92
N GLY A 56 14.19 12.01 2.78
CA GLY A 56 15.56 12.47 2.58
C GLY A 56 16.66 11.48 3.02
N GLU A 57 16.31 10.37 3.67
CA GLU A 57 17.26 9.32 4.04
C GLU A 57 17.49 8.36 2.87
N ARG A 58 18.74 8.21 2.46
CA ARG A 58 19.15 7.37 1.34
C ARG A 58 18.94 5.88 1.64
N VAL A 59 18.44 5.15 0.65
CA VAL A 59 18.38 3.67 0.65
C VAL A 59 19.67 3.09 0.04
N PRO A 60 20.48 2.29 0.76
CA PRO A 60 21.76 1.77 0.28
C PRO A 60 21.61 0.51 -0.58
N VAL A 61 21.08 0.66 -1.79
CA VAL A 61 20.82 -0.45 -2.74
C VAL A 61 22.07 -1.10 -3.35
N GLU A 62 23.26 -0.59 -3.04
CA GLU A 62 24.53 -1.26 -3.29
C GLU A 62 24.74 -2.48 -2.39
N ILE A 63 24.05 -2.56 -1.26
CA ILE A 63 24.06 -3.72 -0.36
C ILE A 63 23.14 -4.79 -0.99
N PRO A 64 23.63 -6.02 -1.26
CA PRO A 64 22.84 -7.05 -1.93
C PRO A 64 21.50 -7.38 -1.26
N ASP A 65 21.47 -7.48 0.08
CA ASP A 65 20.24 -7.72 0.84
C ASP A 65 19.21 -6.60 0.66
N VAL A 66 19.65 -5.34 0.81
CA VAL A 66 18.80 -4.15 0.65
C VAL A 66 18.24 -4.07 -0.77
N LYS A 67 19.08 -4.38 -1.76
CA LYS A 67 18.68 -4.45 -3.17
C LYS A 67 17.57 -5.48 -3.37
N GLU A 68 17.78 -6.71 -2.89
CA GLU A 68 16.83 -7.81 -3.06
C GLU A 68 15.48 -7.50 -2.37
N ARG A 69 15.51 -6.97 -1.15
CA ARG A 69 14.30 -6.59 -0.40
C ARG A 69 13.52 -5.46 -1.06
N MET A 70 14.21 -4.46 -1.60
CA MET A 70 13.59 -3.38 -2.37
C MET A 70 13.01 -3.89 -3.70
N GLU A 71 13.77 -4.69 -4.46
CA GLU A 71 13.30 -5.29 -5.72
C GLU A 71 12.06 -6.14 -5.50
N ARG A 72 12.03 -6.93 -4.42
CA ARG A 72 10.89 -7.76 -4.05
C ARG A 72 9.62 -6.93 -3.87
N GLU A 73 9.64 -5.87 -3.06
CA GLU A 73 8.44 -5.04 -2.86
C GLU A 73 8.06 -4.25 -4.12
N LEU A 74 9.02 -3.83 -4.95
CA LEU A 74 8.73 -3.19 -6.23
C LEU A 74 8.04 -4.17 -7.20
N LEU A 75 8.53 -5.42 -7.30
CA LEU A 75 7.94 -6.47 -8.11
C LEU A 75 6.52 -6.81 -7.64
N VAL A 76 6.33 -7.05 -6.34
CA VAL A 76 5.01 -7.40 -5.77
C VAL A 76 3.98 -6.30 -6.08
N ASN A 77 4.32 -5.04 -5.85
CA ASN A 77 3.38 -3.94 -6.05
C ASN A 77 3.17 -3.58 -7.53
N THR A 78 4.14 -3.84 -8.40
CA THR A 78 3.98 -3.67 -9.86
C THR A 78 3.10 -4.76 -10.45
N TYR A 79 3.28 -6.02 -10.06
CA TYR A 79 2.58 -7.16 -10.64
C TYR A 79 1.24 -7.49 -9.98
N TRP A 80 0.86 -6.75 -8.93
CA TRP A 80 -0.51 -6.74 -8.40
C TRP A 80 -1.31 -5.55 -8.96
N GLN A 81 -1.46 -5.49 -10.28
CA GLN A 81 -1.91 -4.28 -10.98
C GLN A 81 -3.32 -3.82 -10.55
N SER A 82 -4.22 -4.75 -10.23
CA SER A 82 -5.58 -4.42 -9.79
C SER A 82 -5.58 -3.63 -8.48
N ASN A 83 -4.75 -4.05 -7.52
CA ASN A 83 -4.57 -3.32 -6.27
C ASN A 83 -3.81 -2.02 -6.49
N GLY A 84 -2.72 -2.03 -7.26
CA GLY A 84 -1.95 -0.83 -7.58
C GLY A 84 -2.81 0.28 -8.21
N LEU A 85 -3.70 -0.06 -9.14
CA LEU A 85 -4.62 0.90 -9.75
C LEU A 85 -5.63 1.48 -8.74
N LEU A 86 -6.14 0.66 -7.81
CA LEU A 86 -7.01 1.14 -6.74
C LEU A 86 -6.29 2.09 -5.79
N LEU A 87 -5.06 1.75 -5.38
CA LEU A 87 -4.23 2.60 -4.53
C LEU A 87 -3.94 3.93 -5.21
N LEU A 88 -3.66 3.93 -6.51
CA LEU A 88 -3.45 5.14 -7.30
C LEU A 88 -4.70 6.05 -7.32
N LYS A 89 -5.87 5.48 -7.61
CA LYS A 89 -7.12 6.24 -7.62
C LYS A 89 -7.43 6.84 -6.24
N ARG A 90 -7.17 6.10 -5.15
CA ARG A 90 -7.39 6.57 -3.78
C ARG A 90 -6.32 7.58 -3.33
N ALA A 91 -5.07 7.42 -3.75
CA ALA A 91 -4.02 8.41 -3.52
C ALA A 91 -4.42 9.78 -4.09
N ASN A 92 -4.93 9.84 -5.32
CA ASN A 92 -5.45 11.07 -5.91
C ASN A 92 -6.58 11.71 -5.08
N LYS A 93 -7.42 10.89 -4.43
CA LYS A 93 -8.50 11.36 -3.56
C LYS A 93 -8.02 11.94 -2.23
N TYR A 94 -7.04 11.30 -1.58
CA TYR A 94 -6.69 11.59 -0.18
C TYR A 94 -5.38 12.32 0.02
N PHE A 95 -4.41 12.25 -0.90
CA PHE A 95 -3.17 13.02 -0.80
C PHE A 95 -3.43 14.53 -0.67
N PRO A 96 -4.33 15.16 -1.44
CA PRO A 96 -4.62 16.59 -1.27
C PRO A 96 -5.17 16.98 0.11
N ILE A 97 -5.69 16.00 0.88
CA ILE A 97 -6.14 16.21 2.26
C ILE A 97 -4.98 15.97 3.24
N LEU A 98 -4.19 14.92 3.03
CA LEU A 98 -3.07 14.56 3.91
C LEU A 98 -1.89 15.54 3.81
N GLU A 99 -1.48 15.92 2.62
CA GLU A 99 -0.31 16.80 2.39
C GLU A 99 -0.32 18.09 3.25
N PRO A 100 -1.42 18.89 3.29
CA PRO A 100 -1.46 20.06 4.17
C PRO A 100 -1.49 19.69 5.67
N LEU A 101 -2.05 18.54 6.05
CA LEU A 101 -2.03 18.07 7.45
C LEU A 101 -0.62 17.63 7.87
N LEU A 102 0.09 16.89 7.02
CA LEU A 102 1.48 16.48 7.25
C LEU A 102 2.36 17.72 7.44
N LYS A 103 2.25 18.69 6.54
CA LYS A 103 2.94 19.98 6.64
C LYS A 103 2.60 20.72 7.93
N LYS A 104 1.31 20.79 8.30
CA LYS A 104 0.84 21.46 9.53
C LYS A 104 1.45 20.84 10.78
N HIS A 105 1.66 19.52 10.81
CA HIS A 105 2.20 18.80 11.96
C HIS A 105 3.71 18.55 11.90
N GLY A 106 4.39 19.07 10.86
CA GLY A 106 5.84 18.97 10.71
C GLY A 106 6.32 17.56 10.37
N LEU A 107 5.50 16.76 9.69
CA LEU A 107 5.87 15.43 9.22
C LEU A 107 6.31 15.50 7.74
N PRO A 108 7.37 14.80 7.32
CA PRO A 108 7.76 14.73 5.91
C PRO A 108 6.62 14.21 5.02
N ASP A 109 6.51 14.78 3.82
CA ASP A 109 5.43 14.48 2.87
C ASP A 109 5.36 12.99 2.49
N ASP A 110 6.51 12.32 2.46
CA ASP A 110 6.64 10.90 2.16
C ASP A 110 5.78 10.00 3.06
N PHE A 111 5.44 10.42 4.28
CA PHE A 111 4.62 9.62 5.19
C PHE A 111 3.16 9.47 4.75
N LYS A 112 2.70 10.19 3.72
CA LYS A 112 1.41 9.86 3.06
C LYS A 112 1.43 8.47 2.42
N PHE A 113 2.60 7.99 1.99
CA PHE A 113 2.78 6.63 1.48
C PHE A 113 2.77 5.59 2.60
N LEU A 114 3.15 5.97 3.84
CA LEU A 114 2.96 5.12 5.02
C LEU A 114 1.47 4.89 5.27
N ALA A 115 0.66 5.96 5.32
CA ALA A 115 -0.79 5.83 5.47
C ALA A 115 -1.44 5.01 4.34
N LEU A 116 -0.94 5.16 3.10
CA LEU A 116 -1.38 4.34 1.97
C LEU A 116 -0.99 2.86 2.15
N ALA A 117 0.21 2.58 2.65
CA ALA A 117 0.67 1.20 2.92
C ALA A 117 -0.13 0.52 4.03
N GLU A 118 -0.61 1.30 5.00
CA GLU A 118 -1.40 0.80 6.12
C GLU A 118 -2.79 0.33 5.69
N SER A 119 -3.62 1.24 5.18
CA SER A 119 -5.04 0.98 4.94
C SER A 119 -5.42 0.99 3.46
N GLY A 120 -4.52 1.41 2.56
CA GLY A 120 -4.90 1.75 1.20
C GLY A 120 -6.02 2.79 1.13
N PHE A 121 -6.15 3.61 2.18
CA PHE A 121 -7.22 4.57 2.44
C PHE A 121 -8.63 3.98 2.43
N THR A 122 -8.81 2.80 3.02
CA THR A 122 -10.13 2.24 3.35
C THR A 122 -10.46 2.48 4.83
N ASP A 123 -11.73 2.78 5.11
CA ASP A 123 -12.24 2.94 6.47
C ASP A 123 -12.67 1.57 7.05
N GLU A 124 -11.71 0.64 7.10
CA GLU A 124 -11.90 -0.72 7.60
C GLU A 124 -11.15 -0.94 8.93
N THR A 125 -11.51 -2.01 9.62
CA THR A 125 -10.77 -2.51 10.80
C THR A 125 -10.07 -3.78 10.39
N SER A 126 -8.78 -3.89 10.70
CA SER A 126 -8.04 -5.13 10.50
C SER A 126 -8.53 -6.24 11.44
N ASN A 127 -8.19 -7.48 11.12
CA ASN A 127 -8.53 -8.65 11.97
C ASN A 127 -7.97 -8.54 13.40
N VAL A 128 -6.91 -7.76 13.60
CA VAL A 128 -6.28 -7.55 14.91
C VAL A 128 -6.71 -6.25 15.60
N GLY A 129 -7.59 -5.46 14.97
CA GLY A 129 -8.20 -4.28 15.58
C GLY A 129 -7.56 -2.93 15.25
N ALA A 130 -6.60 -2.88 14.33
CA ALA A 130 -6.09 -1.63 13.77
C ALA A 130 -7.17 -0.97 12.89
N ALA A 131 -7.33 0.35 12.92
CA ALA A 131 -8.44 1.01 12.23
C ALA A 131 -8.09 2.40 11.70
N GLY A 132 -8.89 2.83 10.71
CA GLY A 132 -8.79 4.13 10.08
C GLY A 132 -7.57 4.26 9.17
N MET A 133 -7.37 5.44 8.58
CA MET A 133 -6.36 5.62 7.52
C MET A 133 -4.94 5.25 7.95
N TRP A 134 -4.63 5.52 9.22
CA TRP A 134 -3.34 5.31 9.85
C TRP A 134 -3.24 3.98 10.60
N HIS A 135 -4.29 3.14 10.56
CA HIS A 135 -4.35 1.82 11.21
C HIS A 135 -3.87 1.81 12.67
N PHE A 136 -4.34 2.79 13.47
CA PHE A 136 -4.01 2.78 14.89
C PHE A 136 -4.69 1.64 15.63
N MET A 137 -3.91 0.96 16.48
CA MET A 137 -4.46 0.10 17.52
C MET A 137 -5.26 0.95 18.53
N LYS A 138 -6.35 0.39 19.06
CA LYS A 138 -7.22 1.09 20.03
C LYS A 138 -6.45 1.61 21.25
N GLY A 139 -5.50 0.83 21.77
CA GLY A 139 -4.65 1.23 22.89
C GLY A 139 -3.81 2.45 22.56
N THR A 140 -3.04 2.38 21.48
CA THR A 140 -2.18 3.48 20.99
C THR A 140 -2.99 4.74 20.68
N GLY A 141 -4.13 4.61 19.99
CA GLY A 141 -4.98 5.76 19.69
C GLY A 141 -5.44 6.48 20.96
N LYS A 142 -5.85 5.74 22.01
CA LYS A 142 -6.23 6.32 23.31
C LYS A 142 -5.06 6.96 24.04
N GLU A 143 -3.89 6.33 24.02
CA GLU A 143 -2.67 6.85 24.64
C GLU A 143 -2.31 8.24 24.07
N TYR A 144 -2.50 8.43 22.76
CA TYR A 144 -2.30 9.69 22.06
C TYR A 144 -3.55 10.59 22.04
N GLY A 145 -4.55 10.30 22.88
CA GLY A 145 -5.67 11.20 23.14
C GLY A 145 -6.83 11.13 22.14
N LEU A 146 -6.91 10.13 21.27
CA LEU A 146 -8.11 9.90 20.45
C LEU A 146 -9.26 9.39 21.33
N GLU A 147 -10.45 9.92 21.11
CA GLU A 147 -11.68 9.35 21.64
C GLU A 147 -12.01 8.06 20.90
N ILE A 148 -11.99 6.94 21.62
CA ILE A 148 -12.30 5.61 21.06
C ILE A 148 -13.22 4.83 22.02
N ASN A 149 -14.49 4.79 21.66
CA ASN A 149 -15.57 4.04 22.30
C ASN A 149 -16.52 3.50 21.20
N ASP A 150 -17.62 2.87 21.60
CA ASP A 150 -18.52 2.22 20.63
C ASP A 150 -19.32 3.24 19.81
N ASN A 151 -19.58 4.44 20.36
CA ASN A 151 -20.27 5.52 19.67
C ASN A 151 -19.33 6.35 18.77
N VAL A 152 -18.13 6.66 19.26
CA VAL A 152 -17.13 7.51 18.60
C VAL A 152 -15.77 6.82 18.52
N ASP A 153 -15.22 6.74 17.31
CA ASP A 153 -13.87 6.24 17.06
C ASP A 153 -13.09 7.21 16.16
N GLU A 154 -12.32 8.10 16.80
CA GLU A 154 -11.55 9.15 16.12
C GLU A 154 -10.35 8.62 15.32
N ARG A 155 -10.11 7.29 15.31
CA ARG A 155 -9.15 6.69 14.35
C ARG A 155 -9.61 6.86 12.90
N TYR A 156 -10.92 6.93 12.67
CA TYR A 156 -11.50 7.19 11.34
C TYR A 156 -11.63 8.69 11.03
N ASP A 157 -11.24 9.58 11.94
CA ASP A 157 -11.16 11.00 11.68
C ASP A 157 -9.76 11.31 11.09
N ILE A 158 -9.68 11.60 9.80
CA ILE A 158 -8.40 11.78 9.09
C ILE A 158 -7.57 12.92 9.70
N GLU A 159 -8.19 14.04 10.10
CA GLU A 159 -7.47 15.16 10.69
C GLU A 159 -6.88 14.80 12.06
N LYS A 160 -7.68 14.17 12.94
CA LYS A 160 -7.23 13.79 14.28
C LYS A 160 -6.22 12.65 14.25
N SER A 161 -6.47 11.61 13.45
CA SER A 161 -5.55 10.48 13.31
C SER A 161 -4.23 10.90 12.65
N THR A 162 -4.25 11.84 11.69
CA THR A 162 -3.00 12.38 11.10
C THR A 162 -2.17 13.16 12.11
N LYS A 163 -2.81 13.95 12.99
CA LYS A 163 -2.12 14.62 14.09
C LYS A 163 -1.40 13.59 14.98
N VAL A 164 -2.10 12.52 15.37
CA VAL A 164 -1.51 11.45 16.20
C VAL A 164 -0.39 10.70 15.49
N ALA A 165 -0.52 10.42 14.19
CA ALA A 165 0.56 9.83 13.40
C ALA A 165 1.81 10.70 13.35
N ALA A 166 1.64 12.01 13.18
CA ALA A 166 2.76 12.95 13.21
C ALA A 166 3.43 12.98 14.60
N GLU A 167 2.66 12.99 15.69
CA GLU A 167 3.19 12.93 17.06
C GLU A 167 3.98 11.65 17.31
N TYR A 168 3.41 10.49 16.94
CA TYR A 168 4.09 9.20 17.09
C TYR A 168 5.38 9.13 16.28
N LEU A 169 5.33 9.45 14.98
CA LEU A 169 6.48 9.35 14.08
C LEU A 169 7.59 10.33 14.46
N ARG A 170 7.25 11.53 14.93
CA ARG A 170 8.25 12.47 15.45
C ARG A 170 8.90 12.00 16.74
N SER A 171 8.12 11.46 17.68
CA SER A 171 8.67 10.85 18.90
C SER A 171 9.63 9.69 18.57
N SER A 172 9.26 8.86 17.60
CA SER A 172 10.12 7.80 17.08
C SER A 172 11.38 8.36 16.39
N TYR A 173 11.25 9.44 15.61
CA TYR A 173 12.40 10.12 15.00
C TYR A 173 13.33 10.72 16.05
N GLU A 174 12.81 11.39 17.09
CA GLU A 174 13.61 11.93 18.19
C GLU A 174 14.37 10.82 18.94
N ARG A 175 13.78 9.63 19.04
CA ARG A 175 14.42 8.45 19.66
C ARG A 175 15.53 7.85 18.80
N PHE A 176 15.30 7.68 17.50
CA PHE A 176 16.21 6.94 16.62
C PHE A 176 17.11 7.82 15.76
N ASN A 177 16.82 9.12 15.70
CA ASN A 177 17.40 10.08 14.76
C ASN A 177 17.37 9.57 13.30
N SER A 178 16.30 8.85 12.94
CA SER A 178 16.12 8.26 11.62
C SER A 178 14.64 8.05 11.29
N TRP A 179 14.20 8.53 10.14
CA TRP A 179 12.87 8.34 9.57
C TRP A 179 12.62 6.91 9.11
N THR A 180 13.63 6.22 8.59
CA THR A 180 13.50 4.79 8.23
C THR A 180 13.27 3.94 9.48
N LEU A 181 13.98 4.22 10.58
CA LEU A 181 13.70 3.58 11.88
C LEU A 181 12.38 4.04 12.50
N ALA A 182 12.00 5.32 12.35
CA ALA A 182 10.70 5.81 12.80
C ALA A 182 9.53 5.09 12.10
N ALA A 183 9.62 4.88 10.79
CA ALA A 183 8.67 4.09 10.01
C ALA A 183 8.64 2.62 10.46
N ALA A 184 9.80 2.00 10.67
CA ALA A 184 9.87 0.64 11.20
C ALA A 184 9.23 0.52 12.60
N ALA A 185 9.44 1.51 13.45
CA ALA A 185 8.84 1.57 14.78
C ALA A 185 7.34 1.86 14.76
N TYR A 186 6.80 2.43 13.68
CA TYR A 186 5.36 2.53 13.48
C TYR A 186 4.72 1.13 13.39
N ASN A 187 5.36 0.21 12.67
CA ASN A 187 4.90 -1.16 12.52
C ASN A 187 5.22 -2.06 13.74
N ALA A 188 6.45 -1.99 14.27
CA ALA A 188 6.93 -2.90 15.32
C ALA A 188 6.88 -2.35 16.75
N GLY A 189 6.52 -1.07 16.91
CA GLY A 189 6.61 -0.35 18.18
C GLY A 189 8.04 0.12 18.51
N ASN A 190 8.15 1.28 19.14
CA ASN A 190 9.43 1.88 19.56
C ASN A 190 10.29 0.96 20.42
N TYR A 191 9.70 0.27 21.39
CA TYR A 191 10.43 -0.68 22.24
C TYR A 191 10.96 -1.88 21.45
N GLY A 192 10.14 -2.41 20.53
CA GLY A 192 10.49 -3.59 19.73
C GLY A 192 11.67 -3.35 18.78
N VAL A 193 11.76 -2.14 18.23
CA VAL A 193 12.90 -1.68 17.43
C VAL A 193 14.12 -1.41 18.32
N SER A 194 13.98 -0.62 19.39
CA SER A 194 15.11 -0.26 20.28
C SER A 194 15.83 -1.50 20.80
N ARG A 195 15.08 -2.47 21.34
CA ARG A 195 15.63 -3.73 21.87
C ARG A 195 16.43 -4.52 20.83
N ARG A 196 16.03 -4.48 19.56
CA ARG A 196 16.71 -5.21 18.47
C ARG A 196 17.96 -4.50 18.01
N LEU A 197 17.94 -3.17 17.94
CA LEU A 197 19.11 -2.36 17.64
C LEU A 197 20.19 -2.57 18.71
N GLU A 198 19.80 -2.48 19.98
CA GLU A 198 20.69 -2.69 21.13
C GLU A 198 21.30 -4.11 21.12
N ALA A 199 20.47 -5.15 20.97
CA ALA A 199 20.95 -6.54 21.00
C ALA A 199 21.85 -6.92 19.81
N GLN A 200 21.76 -6.20 18.69
CA GLN A 200 22.55 -6.45 17.49
C GLN A 200 23.71 -5.47 17.32
N GLU A 201 23.83 -4.48 18.21
CA GLU A 201 24.86 -3.44 18.17
C GLU A 201 24.86 -2.66 16.84
N VAL A 202 23.68 -2.42 16.26
CA VAL A 202 23.47 -1.64 15.03
C VAL A 202 22.57 -0.44 15.29
N ASN A 203 22.67 0.59 14.44
CA ASN A 203 21.99 1.87 14.65
C ASN A 203 21.14 2.34 13.46
N ASN A 204 20.92 1.49 12.46
CA ASN A 204 20.12 1.83 11.29
C ASN A 204 19.20 0.67 10.89
N TYR A 205 18.20 0.99 10.07
CA TYR A 205 17.17 0.03 9.63
C TYR A 205 17.74 -1.07 8.73
N TYR A 206 18.73 -0.75 7.89
CA TYR A 206 19.21 -1.64 6.84
C TYR A 206 20.09 -2.77 7.39
N ASP A 207 20.81 -2.51 8.47
CA ASP A 207 21.66 -3.51 9.14
C ASP A 207 20.91 -4.32 10.21
N ALA A 208 19.76 -3.83 10.68
CA ALA A 208 19.00 -4.47 11.74
C ALA A 208 18.14 -5.64 11.23
N LYS A 209 18.31 -6.81 11.85
CA LYS A 209 17.37 -7.92 11.70
C LYS A 209 16.10 -7.63 12.49
N LEU A 210 14.99 -7.44 11.79
CA LEU A 210 13.67 -7.11 12.35
C LEU A 210 12.69 -8.26 12.04
N PRO A 211 11.45 -8.25 12.58
CA PRO A 211 10.43 -9.19 12.12
C PRO A 211 10.18 -9.03 10.61
N ASP A 212 9.88 -10.12 9.89
CA ASP A 212 9.68 -10.11 8.42
C ASP A 212 8.72 -9.00 7.96
N GLU A 213 7.58 -8.83 8.63
CA GLU A 213 6.64 -7.77 8.26
C GLU A 213 7.28 -6.37 8.36
N THR A 214 8.07 -6.10 9.39
CA THR A 214 8.75 -4.83 9.60
C THR A 214 9.91 -4.64 8.63
N GLU A 215 10.66 -5.69 8.33
CA GLU A 215 11.74 -5.71 7.35
C GLU A 215 11.25 -5.41 5.93
N ARG A 216 9.98 -5.69 5.66
CA ARG A 216 9.33 -5.40 4.38
C ARG A 216 8.63 -4.04 4.38
N TYR A 217 8.20 -3.57 5.54
CA TYR A 217 7.32 -2.41 5.69
C TYR A 217 7.89 -1.13 5.05
N VAL A 218 9.15 -0.78 5.35
CA VAL A 218 9.79 0.42 4.78
C VAL A 218 9.95 0.31 3.26
N PHE A 219 10.30 -0.89 2.75
CA PHE A 219 10.41 -1.11 1.31
C PHE A 219 9.05 -1.09 0.60
N ARG A 220 7.97 -1.53 1.26
CA ARG A 220 6.60 -1.39 0.75
C ARG A 220 6.23 0.08 0.59
N ILE A 221 6.54 0.92 1.58
CA ILE A 221 6.33 2.38 1.50
C ILE A 221 7.10 2.99 0.33
N LEU A 222 8.38 2.63 0.18
CA LEU A 222 9.25 3.09 -0.91
C LEU A 222 8.74 2.64 -2.29
N ALA A 223 8.26 1.39 -2.41
CA ALA A 223 7.70 0.86 -3.65
C ALA A 223 6.42 1.60 -4.03
N LEU A 224 5.52 1.85 -3.07
CA LEU A 224 4.31 2.65 -3.30
C LEU A 224 4.67 4.09 -3.69
N LYS A 225 5.64 4.72 -3.01
CA LYS A 225 6.15 6.05 -3.37
C LYS A 225 6.62 6.09 -4.82
N GLU A 226 7.46 5.14 -5.22
CA GLU A 226 8.03 5.09 -6.57
C GLU A 226 6.94 4.83 -7.64
N ILE A 227 6.05 3.86 -7.41
CA ILE A 227 5.02 3.48 -8.38
C ILE A 227 3.96 4.58 -8.54
N ILE A 228 3.46 5.13 -7.43
CA ILE A 228 2.39 6.15 -7.45
C ILE A 228 2.90 7.46 -8.06
N ASN A 229 4.18 7.81 -7.85
CA ASN A 229 4.77 9.00 -8.47
C ASN A 229 5.15 8.80 -9.94
N ASN A 230 5.35 7.55 -10.39
CA ASN A 230 5.77 7.24 -11.76
C ASN A 230 4.90 6.15 -12.41
N PRO A 231 3.56 6.25 -12.41
CA PRO A 231 2.69 5.12 -12.72
C PRO A 231 2.84 4.60 -14.15
N GLU A 232 3.08 5.50 -15.12
CA GLU A 232 3.30 5.13 -16.52
C GLU A 232 4.57 4.27 -16.70
N LYS A 233 5.63 4.54 -15.93
CA LYS A 233 6.88 3.74 -15.92
C LYS A 233 6.63 2.29 -15.53
N TYR A 234 5.60 2.05 -14.70
CA TYR A 234 5.20 0.73 -14.23
C TYR A 234 4.00 0.15 -14.99
N GLY A 235 3.61 0.75 -16.11
CA GLY A 235 2.59 0.22 -17.02
C GLY A 235 1.14 0.48 -16.60
N PHE A 236 0.90 1.39 -15.64
CA PHE A 236 -0.45 1.82 -15.32
C PHE A 236 -0.95 2.81 -16.37
N VAL A 237 -2.09 2.51 -16.97
CA VAL A 237 -2.75 3.34 -18.00
C VAL A 237 -4.15 3.69 -17.51
N PHE A 238 -4.43 4.99 -17.40
CA PHE A 238 -5.71 5.54 -16.96
C PHE A 238 -5.85 6.98 -17.45
N ASN A 239 -7.09 7.46 -17.55
CA ASN A 239 -7.37 8.88 -17.79
C ASN A 239 -7.59 9.60 -16.46
N LYS A 240 -7.52 10.93 -16.47
CA LYS A 240 -7.71 11.74 -15.25
C LYS A 240 -9.09 11.55 -14.63
N GLU A 241 -10.10 11.31 -15.47
CA GLU A 241 -11.50 11.09 -15.09
C GLU A 241 -11.70 9.74 -14.40
N ASP A 242 -10.77 8.79 -14.57
CA ASP A 242 -10.81 7.50 -13.89
C ASP A 242 -10.41 7.60 -12.42
N LEU A 243 -9.76 8.70 -12.01
CA LEU A 243 -9.24 8.92 -10.67
C LEU A 243 -10.33 9.33 -9.69
N TYR A 244 -10.27 8.82 -8.46
CA TYR A 244 -11.20 9.24 -7.42
C TYR A 244 -10.86 10.64 -6.94
N THR A 245 -11.88 11.42 -6.64
CA THR A 245 -11.78 12.77 -6.09
C THR A 245 -12.56 12.87 -4.78
N SER A 246 -12.19 13.83 -3.95
CA SER A 246 -12.90 14.11 -2.71
C SER A 246 -13.96 15.19 -2.94
N HIS A 247 -15.12 15.01 -2.33
CA HIS A 247 -16.14 16.05 -2.30
C HIS A 247 -15.67 17.18 -1.37
N LYS A 248 -15.88 18.43 -1.78
CA LYS A 248 -15.69 19.56 -0.87
C LYS A 248 -16.70 19.44 0.26
N THR A 249 -16.26 19.69 1.49
CA THR A 249 -17.13 19.67 2.66
C THR A 249 -17.04 21.00 3.41
N THR A 250 -18.12 21.35 4.09
CA THR A 250 -18.13 22.36 5.15
C THR A 250 -18.26 21.66 6.50
N THR A 251 -17.78 22.31 7.56
CA THR A 251 -17.83 21.77 8.91
C THR A 251 -18.85 22.53 9.74
N ILE A 252 -19.75 21.80 10.39
CA ILE A 252 -20.66 22.33 11.40
C ILE A 252 -20.25 21.85 12.78
N LYS A 253 -20.47 22.69 13.79
CA LYS A 253 -20.17 22.38 15.19
C LYS A 253 -21.46 21.94 15.90
N VAL A 254 -21.43 20.76 16.53
CA VAL A 254 -22.54 20.20 17.31
C VAL A 254 -22.07 19.81 18.71
N ASP A 255 -22.68 20.40 19.74
CA ASP A 255 -22.43 20.08 21.16
C ASP A 255 -23.61 19.31 21.79
N THR A 256 -24.69 19.07 21.06
CA THR A 256 -25.85 18.31 21.52
C THR A 256 -25.75 16.84 21.10
N ALA A 257 -26.54 15.99 21.75
CA ALA A 257 -26.75 14.63 21.29
C ALA A 257 -27.52 14.65 19.95
N ILE A 258 -27.20 13.70 19.07
CA ILE A 258 -27.98 13.43 17.85
C ILE A 258 -28.68 12.10 18.08
N THR A 259 -29.98 12.12 18.32
CA THR A 259 -30.75 10.90 18.62
C THR A 259 -31.00 10.02 17.40
N ASN A 260 -30.95 10.58 16.19
CA ASN A 260 -31.15 9.85 14.95
C ASN A 260 -30.36 10.53 13.81
N ILE A 261 -29.28 9.89 13.34
CA ILE A 261 -28.43 10.41 12.27
C ILE A 261 -29.21 10.56 10.96
N THR A 262 -30.12 9.65 10.63
CA THR A 262 -30.91 9.73 9.39
C THR A 262 -31.74 11.00 9.34
N ALA A 263 -32.45 11.32 10.42
CA ALA A 263 -33.22 12.56 10.54
C ALA A 263 -32.32 13.79 10.53
N PHE A 264 -31.17 13.73 11.23
CA PHE A 264 -30.17 14.80 11.25
C PHE A 264 -29.63 15.10 9.84
N ALA A 265 -29.19 14.07 9.12
CA ALA A 265 -28.59 14.14 7.78
C ALA A 265 -29.58 14.68 6.75
N LYS A 266 -30.87 14.30 6.85
CA LYS A 266 -31.93 14.78 5.95
C LYS A 266 -32.07 16.30 5.96
N ARG A 267 -31.81 16.96 7.10
CA ARG A 267 -31.83 18.44 7.21
C ARG A 267 -30.76 19.12 6.35
N TYR A 268 -29.69 18.40 6.03
CA TYR A 268 -28.61 18.84 5.15
C TYR A 268 -28.73 18.22 3.74
N GLY A 269 -29.84 17.56 3.44
CA GLY A 269 -30.09 16.93 2.15
C GLY A 269 -29.18 15.73 1.85
N MET A 270 -28.72 15.02 2.89
CA MET A 270 -27.99 13.76 2.79
C MET A 270 -28.84 12.58 3.25
N ASN A 271 -28.57 11.39 2.72
CA ASN A 271 -29.01 10.13 3.30
C ASN A 271 -28.03 9.63 4.39
N TYR A 272 -28.41 8.56 5.10
CA TYR A 272 -27.59 7.97 6.17
C TYR A 272 -26.20 7.55 5.67
N LYS A 273 -26.11 6.89 4.51
CA LYS A 273 -24.84 6.40 3.95
C LYS A 273 -23.90 7.55 3.61
N GLU A 274 -24.39 8.61 2.97
CA GLU A 274 -23.61 9.81 2.67
C GLU A 274 -23.06 10.45 3.93
N PHE A 275 -23.89 10.58 4.98
CA PHE A 275 -23.43 11.10 6.27
C PHE A 275 -22.27 10.26 6.84
N LYS A 276 -22.38 8.93 6.81
CA LYS A 276 -21.35 8.02 7.34
C LYS A 276 -20.07 8.00 6.51
N ILE A 277 -20.16 8.21 5.20
CA ILE A 277 -19.00 8.37 4.32
C ILE A 277 -18.20 9.62 4.68
N HIS A 278 -18.87 10.71 5.06
CA HIS A 278 -18.21 11.97 5.45
C HIS A 278 -17.79 12.03 6.91
N ASN A 279 -18.44 11.26 7.78
CA ASN A 279 -18.20 11.24 9.22
C ASN A 279 -18.02 9.80 9.72
N PRO A 280 -17.03 9.04 9.19
CA PRO A 280 -16.85 7.64 9.54
C PRO A 280 -16.44 7.45 11.01
N TRP A 281 -15.97 8.49 11.69
CA TRP A 281 -15.64 8.46 13.12
C TRP A 281 -16.85 8.26 14.03
N LEU A 282 -18.05 8.69 13.62
CA LEU A 282 -19.28 8.42 14.36
C LEU A 282 -19.72 7.02 13.97
N ARG A 283 -19.66 6.04 14.88
CA ARG A 283 -19.75 4.61 14.56
C ARG A 283 -21.17 4.07 14.63
N GLU A 284 -21.95 4.54 15.59
CA GLU A 284 -23.37 4.19 15.73
C GLU A 284 -24.28 5.10 14.88
N ASP A 285 -25.59 4.88 14.97
CA ASP A 285 -26.64 5.61 14.26
C ASP A 285 -27.15 6.87 15.01
N HIS A 286 -26.51 7.18 16.13
CA HIS A 286 -26.77 8.33 17.01
C HIS A 286 -25.44 8.86 17.57
N LEU A 287 -25.43 10.09 18.11
CA LEU A 287 -24.29 10.69 18.81
C LEU A 287 -24.67 10.91 20.27
N ASN A 288 -23.98 10.20 21.17
CA ASN A 288 -24.07 10.41 22.61
C ASN A 288 -23.20 11.60 23.02
N ASN A 289 -23.80 12.62 23.63
CA ASN A 289 -23.06 13.83 23.98
C ASN A 289 -23.59 14.53 25.25
N LYS A 290 -23.74 13.76 26.34
CA LYS A 290 -24.19 14.31 27.63
C LYS A 290 -23.22 15.35 28.21
N SER A 291 -21.93 15.23 27.88
CA SER A 291 -20.87 16.13 28.33
C SER A 291 -20.80 17.45 27.57
N ARG A 292 -21.65 17.64 26.53
CA ARG A 292 -21.64 18.83 25.68
C ARG A 292 -20.28 19.06 24.98
N LYS A 293 -19.54 17.98 24.71
CA LYS A 293 -18.28 18.04 23.95
C LYS A 293 -18.58 18.58 22.55
N MET A 294 -17.72 19.45 22.05
CA MET A 294 -17.87 20.00 20.71
C MET A 294 -17.40 18.97 19.66
N TYR A 295 -18.31 18.51 18.81
CA TYR A 295 -18.00 17.68 17.65
C TYR A 295 -18.09 18.48 16.35
N GLU A 296 -17.23 18.13 15.41
CA GLU A 296 -17.18 18.70 14.06
C GLU A 296 -17.76 17.69 13.08
N ILE A 297 -18.83 18.06 12.40
CA ILE A 297 -19.52 17.21 11.42
C ILE A 297 -19.29 17.79 10.03
N LYS A 298 -18.77 16.96 9.13
CA LYS A 298 -18.55 17.28 7.72
C LYS A 298 -19.84 17.09 6.93
N ILE A 299 -20.20 18.12 6.18
CA ILE A 299 -21.35 18.16 5.29
C ILE A 299 -20.83 18.46 3.87
N PRO A 300 -21.17 17.66 2.84
CA PRO A 300 -20.75 17.95 1.47
C PRO A 300 -21.35 19.27 0.97
N VAL A 301 -20.54 20.05 0.27
CA VAL A 301 -20.99 21.25 -0.44
C VAL A 301 -21.69 20.80 -1.73
N LYS A 302 -22.90 21.32 -1.97
CA LYS A 302 -23.66 21.07 -3.20
C LYS A 302 -23.23 22.00 -4.33
#